data_AF-A0A4Y3TTL8-F1
#
_entry.id   AF-A0A4Y3TTL8-F1
#
_cell.length_a   1.000
_cell.length_b   1.000
_cell.length_c   1.000
_cell.angle_alpha   90.00
_cell.angle_beta   90.00
_cell.angle_gamma   90.00
#
_symmetry.space_group_name_H-M   'P 1'
#
loop_
_entity.id
_entity.type
_entity.pdbx_description
1 polymer ?
#
loop_
_entity_poly.entity_id
_entity_poly.type
_entity_poly.pdbx_seq_one_letter_code
_entity_poly.pdbx_strand_id
1 'polypeptide(L)'
;MPLDTVRLLDSDLFALSTGDEFKCAVALWCKAWQQVPAGSLPDHERVLAHLSGAGAGWPVMRAMALHGWVICTDGRLYHPVLAEKANHAWKARQAQRARANRRWHPQESTDRTSAVAASDGAAAYARESTRESTADSTRESPQPDIAGLRGARLSPAWQPDATLQAFASTLGLDPQGVAERFRDYWLAVPGARGRKADWGATWRNWCRREQAGGGLRSARPSHPLEEQAMRLLRRGAGAG
;
A
#
# COMPACT_ATOMS: atom_id res chain seq x y z
N MET A 1 -10.62 9.19 0.08
CA MET A 1 -9.88 10.09 0.98
C MET A 1 -9.61 9.37 2.28
N PRO A 2 -8.38 9.37 2.83
CA PRO A 2 -8.14 8.83 4.18
C PRO A 2 -8.82 9.73 5.22
N LEU A 3 -9.77 9.17 5.98
CA LEU A 3 -10.45 9.88 7.07
C LEU A 3 -9.63 9.72 8.36
N ASP A 4 -9.32 10.84 9.00
CA ASP A 4 -8.66 10.84 10.31
C ASP A 4 -9.75 10.83 11.37
N THR A 5 -10.02 9.66 11.94
CA THR A 5 -11.16 9.47 12.83
C THR A 5 -10.97 10.18 14.16
N VAL A 6 -9.74 10.23 14.68
CA VAL A 6 -9.44 10.94 15.94
C VAL A 6 -9.70 12.42 15.75
N ARG A 7 -9.07 13.01 14.71
CA ARG A 7 -9.20 14.44 14.43
C ARG A 7 -10.63 14.86 14.06
N LEU A 8 -11.44 13.96 13.50
CA LEU A 8 -12.85 14.19 13.22
C LEU A 8 -13.71 14.14 14.49
N LEU A 9 -13.59 13.08 15.28
CA LEU A 9 -14.45 12.86 16.45
C LEU A 9 -14.12 13.83 17.59
N ASP A 10 -12.88 14.31 17.68
CA ASP A 10 -12.46 15.31 18.67
C ASP A 10 -12.71 16.76 18.20
N SER A 11 -13.30 16.97 17.02
CA SER A 11 -13.49 18.31 16.45
C SER A 11 -14.76 19.01 16.94
N ASP A 12 -14.73 20.34 16.93
CA ASP A 12 -15.90 21.19 17.21
C ASP A 12 -17.08 20.88 16.28
N LEU A 13 -16.81 20.50 15.02
CA LEU A 13 -17.84 20.06 14.09
C LEU A 13 -18.61 18.86 14.65
N PHE A 14 -17.93 17.85 15.19
CA PHE A 14 -18.60 16.68 15.77
C PHE A 14 -19.31 17.00 17.09
N ALA A 15 -18.73 17.87 17.92
CA ALA A 15 -19.29 18.22 19.21
C ALA A 15 -20.54 19.13 19.13
N LEU A 16 -20.58 20.03 18.15
CA LEU A 16 -21.60 21.11 18.09
C LEU A 16 -22.69 20.85 17.04
N SER A 17 -22.45 19.98 16.06
CA SER A 17 -23.42 19.77 14.97
C SER A 17 -24.55 18.82 15.36
N THR A 18 -25.72 19.06 14.77
CA THR A 18 -26.78 18.07 14.70
C THR A 18 -26.40 16.94 13.74
N GLY A 19 -27.11 15.81 13.81
CA GLY A 19 -26.85 14.67 12.94
C GLY A 19 -26.98 14.99 11.44
N ASP A 20 -27.88 15.89 11.06
CA ASP A 20 -28.07 16.26 9.64
C ASP A 20 -27.05 17.28 9.16
N GLU A 21 -26.66 18.23 10.01
CA GLU A 21 -25.53 19.14 9.73
C GLU A 21 -24.22 18.37 9.56
N PHE A 22 -23.97 17.39 10.44
CA PHE A 22 -22.79 16.52 10.35
C PHE A 22 -22.76 15.75 9.03
N LYS A 23 -23.89 15.12 8.65
CA LYS A 23 -24.01 14.42 7.36
C LYS A 23 -23.73 15.36 6.20
N CYS A 24 -24.27 16.58 6.23
CA CYS A 24 -24.02 17.59 5.20
C CYS A 24 -22.53 17.96 5.11
N ALA A 25 -21.88 18.21 6.25
CA ALA A 25 -20.47 18.55 6.31
C ALA A 25 -19.58 17.43 5.72
N VAL A 26 -19.81 16.18 6.15
CA VAL A 26 -19.05 15.01 5.67
C VAL A 26 -19.32 14.73 4.19
N ALA A 27 -20.54 14.95 3.71
CA ALA A 27 -20.87 14.87 2.28
C ALA A 27 -20.07 15.89 1.47
N LEU A 28 -20.02 17.15 1.93
CA LEU A 28 -19.21 18.20 1.32
C LEU A 28 -17.71 17.86 1.30
N TRP A 29 -17.18 17.28 2.38
CA TRP A 29 -15.78 16.82 2.42
C TRP A 29 -15.50 15.76 1.34
N CYS A 30 -16.40 14.78 1.22
CA CYS A 30 -16.30 13.75 0.19
C CYS A 30 -16.35 14.34 -1.22
N LYS A 31 -17.27 15.29 -1.46
CA LYS A 31 -17.40 15.97 -2.76
C LYS A 31 -16.19 16.82 -3.09
N ALA A 32 -15.64 17.54 -2.12
CA ALA A 32 -14.46 18.37 -2.29
C ALA A 32 -13.22 17.57 -2.66
N TRP A 33 -13.07 16.36 -2.11
CA TRP A 33 -11.98 15.44 -2.49
C TRP A 33 -12.04 15.05 -3.97
N GLN A 34 -13.22 15.06 -4.58
CA GLN A 34 -13.43 14.72 -5.99
C GLN A 34 -13.30 15.92 -6.94
N GLN A 35 -13.20 17.15 -6.40
CA GLN A 35 -13.04 18.36 -7.21
C GLN A 35 -11.62 18.50 -7.76
N VAL A 36 -11.47 19.39 -8.75
CA VAL A 36 -10.19 19.87 -9.26
C VAL A 36 -10.15 21.38 -9.03
N PRO A 37 -9.28 21.91 -8.15
CA PRO A 37 -8.36 21.21 -7.24
C PRO A 37 -9.05 20.39 -6.14
N ALA A 38 -8.43 19.28 -5.73
CA ALA A 38 -8.98 18.42 -4.67
C ALA A 38 -8.89 19.10 -3.30
N GLY A 39 -9.93 18.94 -2.49
CA GLY A 39 -10.06 19.62 -1.18
C GLY A 39 -10.73 20.99 -1.26
N SER A 40 -11.32 21.34 -2.41
CA SER A 40 -12.04 22.59 -2.61
C SER A 40 -13.47 22.39 -3.11
N LEU A 41 -14.30 23.43 -2.97
CA LEU A 41 -15.68 23.49 -3.45
C LEU A 41 -15.94 24.83 -4.16
N PRO A 42 -16.87 24.86 -5.12
CA PRO A 42 -17.38 26.13 -5.65
C PRO A 42 -18.15 26.90 -4.57
N ASP A 43 -17.91 28.19 -4.44
CA ASP A 43 -18.69 29.05 -3.54
C ASP A 43 -20.00 29.48 -4.20
N HIS A 44 -20.97 28.56 -4.28
CA HIS A 44 -22.27 28.83 -4.87
C HIS A 44 -23.38 28.09 -4.13
N GLU A 45 -24.29 28.83 -3.49
CA GLU A 45 -25.36 28.31 -2.61
C GLU A 45 -26.09 27.09 -3.19
N ARG A 46 -26.64 27.23 -4.40
CA ARG A 46 -27.41 26.15 -5.04
C ARG A 46 -26.59 24.89 -5.32
N VAL A 47 -25.31 25.06 -5.65
CA VAL A 47 -24.40 23.94 -5.90
C VAL A 47 -24.06 23.26 -4.57
N LEU A 48 -23.78 24.03 -3.53
CA LEU A 48 -23.49 23.52 -2.19
C LEU A 48 -24.70 22.80 -1.57
N ALA A 49 -25.91 23.33 -1.75
CA ALA A 49 -27.16 22.68 -1.35
C ALA A 49 -27.34 21.30 -2.03
N HIS A 50 -26.99 21.20 -3.32
CA HIS A 50 -27.03 19.94 -4.05
C HIS A 50 -25.92 18.98 -3.62
N LEU A 51 -24.68 19.46 -3.47
CA LEU A 51 -23.52 18.64 -3.12
C LEU A 51 -23.59 18.09 -1.69
N SER A 52 -24.14 18.86 -0.76
CA SER A 52 -24.37 18.44 0.64
C SER A 52 -25.52 17.45 0.79
N GLY A 53 -26.45 17.42 -0.18
CA GLY A 53 -27.70 16.67 -0.07
C GLY A 53 -28.76 17.35 0.80
N ALA A 54 -28.51 18.56 1.31
CA ALA A 54 -29.44 19.28 2.19
C ALA A 54 -30.70 19.80 1.47
N GLY A 55 -30.61 20.04 0.15
CA GLY A 55 -31.73 20.56 -0.64
C GLY A 55 -32.30 21.86 -0.05
N ALA A 56 -33.60 21.87 0.24
CA ALA A 56 -34.29 23.02 0.83
C ALA A 56 -33.83 23.35 2.27
N GLY A 57 -33.26 22.38 2.99
CA GLY A 57 -32.71 22.59 4.34
C GLY A 57 -31.33 23.25 4.38
N TRP A 58 -30.71 23.48 3.21
CA TRP A 58 -29.38 24.05 3.11
C TRP A 58 -29.18 25.37 3.87
N PRO A 59 -30.10 26.36 3.82
CA PRO A 59 -29.88 27.63 4.52
C PRO A 59 -29.70 27.49 6.03
N VAL A 60 -30.33 26.48 6.65
CA VAL A 60 -30.21 26.21 8.08
C VAL A 60 -28.88 25.56 8.40
N MET A 61 -28.47 24.57 7.59
CA MET A 61 -27.28 23.75 7.84
C MET A 61 -25.99 24.38 7.33
N ARG A 62 -26.06 25.38 6.44
CA ARG A 62 -24.90 25.97 5.74
C ARG A 62 -23.79 26.39 6.70
N ALA A 63 -24.14 27.10 7.77
CA ALA A 63 -23.16 27.65 8.70
C ALA A 63 -22.31 26.54 9.34
N MET A 64 -22.96 25.45 9.78
CA MET A 64 -22.26 24.31 10.38
C MET A 64 -21.58 23.43 9.33
N ALA A 65 -22.22 23.19 8.18
CA ALA A 65 -21.66 22.38 7.11
C ALA A 65 -20.40 22.99 6.47
N LEU A 66 -20.33 24.33 6.45
CA LEU A 66 -19.17 25.11 6.00
C LEU A 66 -18.26 25.55 7.14
N HIS A 67 -18.39 24.99 8.35
CA HIS A 67 -17.47 25.27 9.44
C HIS A 67 -16.02 24.92 9.06
N GLY A 68 -15.10 25.87 9.24
CA GLY A 68 -13.68 25.71 8.94
C GLY A 68 -13.31 25.81 7.45
N TRP A 69 -14.25 26.15 6.57
CA TRP A 69 -13.95 26.44 5.16
C TRP A 69 -13.46 27.87 4.98
N VAL A 70 -12.51 28.06 4.07
CA VAL A 70 -11.86 29.35 3.79
C VAL A 70 -12.04 29.67 2.31
N ILE A 71 -12.53 30.86 1.98
CA ILE A 71 -12.57 31.36 0.61
C ILE A 71 -11.16 31.78 0.20
N CYS A 72 -10.65 31.24 -0.90
CA CYS A 72 -9.36 31.59 -1.45
C CYS A 72 -9.48 32.54 -2.66
N THR A 73 -8.35 33.06 -3.13
CA THR A 73 -8.28 34.06 -4.22
C THR A 73 -8.79 33.55 -5.57
N ASP A 74 -8.90 32.23 -5.74
CA ASP A 74 -9.49 31.59 -6.93
C ASP A 74 -11.02 31.53 -6.87
N GLY A 75 -11.64 32.10 -5.83
CA GLY A 75 -13.10 32.12 -5.63
C GLY A 75 -13.67 30.78 -5.16
N ARG A 76 -12.83 29.86 -4.68
CA ARG A 76 -13.27 28.56 -4.17
C ARG A 76 -13.13 28.47 -2.66
N LEU A 77 -13.97 27.65 -2.05
CA LEU A 77 -13.89 27.28 -0.64
C LEU A 77 -12.90 26.13 -0.48
N TYR A 78 -11.90 26.27 0.38
CA TYR A 78 -10.96 25.23 0.75
C TYR A 78 -11.12 24.85 2.22
N HIS A 79 -11.05 23.56 2.51
CA HIS A 79 -10.97 23.09 3.88
C HIS A 79 -9.50 22.75 4.23
N PRO A 80 -8.86 23.38 5.22
CA PRO A 80 -7.43 23.22 5.50
C PRO A 80 -6.99 21.76 5.64
N VAL A 81 -7.74 20.96 6.41
CA VAL A 81 -7.44 19.52 6.62
C VAL A 81 -7.56 18.71 5.32
N LEU A 82 -8.51 19.05 4.44
CA LEU A 82 -8.69 18.34 3.18
C LEU A 82 -7.60 18.72 2.18
N ALA A 83 -7.26 20.01 2.12
CA ALA A 83 -6.17 20.54 1.29
C ALA A 83 -4.82 19.94 1.70
N GLU A 84 -4.55 19.80 3.00
CA GLU A 84 -3.37 19.12 3.54
C GLU A 84 -3.27 17.68 3.00
N LYS A 85 -4.35 16.90 3.14
CA LYS A 85 -4.41 15.51 2.65
C LYS A 85 -4.30 15.42 1.12
N ALA A 86 -4.91 16.36 0.39
CA ALA A 86 -4.82 16.44 -1.06
C ALA A 86 -3.38 16.70 -1.52
N ASN A 87 -2.68 17.62 -0.86
CA ASN A 87 -1.27 17.93 -1.12
C ASN A 87 -0.37 16.72 -0.85
N HIS A 88 -0.58 16.00 0.25
CA HIS A 88 0.17 14.77 0.53
C HIS A 88 -0.06 13.70 -0.54
N ALA A 89 -1.33 13.47 -0.93
CA ALA A 89 -1.67 12.53 -2.01
C ALA A 89 -1.07 12.94 -3.36
N TRP A 90 -1.02 14.24 -3.66
CA TRP A 90 -0.40 14.78 -4.87
C TRP A 90 1.12 14.54 -4.89
N LYS A 91 1.82 14.83 -3.79
CA LYS A 91 3.27 14.55 -3.65
C LYS A 91 3.58 13.07 -3.85
N ALA A 92 2.79 12.18 -3.26
CA ALA A 92 2.95 10.73 -3.43
C ALA A 92 2.75 10.30 -4.90
N ARG A 93 1.75 10.87 -5.59
CA ARG A 93 1.50 10.62 -7.02
C ARG A 93 2.63 11.13 -7.90
N GLN A 94 3.18 12.31 -7.62
CA GLN A 94 4.35 12.84 -8.33
C GLN A 94 5.57 11.94 -8.14
N ALA A 95 5.86 11.50 -6.91
CA ALA A 95 6.96 10.58 -6.64
C ALA A 95 6.78 9.24 -7.36
N GLN A 96 5.55 8.71 -7.41
CA GLN A 96 5.24 7.49 -8.18
C GLN A 96 5.48 7.71 -9.68
N ARG A 97 5.03 8.85 -10.23
CA ARG A 97 5.26 9.21 -11.63
C ARG A 97 6.76 9.34 -11.93
N ALA A 98 7.53 9.98 -11.06
CA ALA A 98 8.99 10.12 -11.21
C ALA A 98 9.70 8.76 -11.19
N ARG A 99 9.33 7.87 -10.26
CA ARG A 99 9.86 6.49 -10.21
C ARG A 99 9.51 5.70 -11.47
N ALA A 100 8.28 5.82 -11.97
CA ALA A 100 7.87 5.20 -13.22
C ALA A 100 8.65 5.77 -14.41
N ASN A 101 8.83 7.09 -14.48
CA ASN A 101 9.60 7.73 -15.53
C ASN A 101 11.05 7.23 -15.56
N ARG A 102 11.74 7.16 -14.41
CA ARG A 102 13.10 6.61 -14.32
C ARG A 102 13.20 5.12 -14.72
N ARG A 103 12.10 4.36 -14.59
CA ARG A 103 12.05 2.95 -14.97
C ARG A 103 11.91 2.76 -16.49
N TRP A 104 11.10 3.59 -17.14
CA TRP A 104 10.78 3.46 -18.58
C TRP A 104 11.64 4.34 -19.48
N HIS A 105 12.16 5.44 -18.95
CA HIS A 105 13.15 6.32 -19.56
C HIS A 105 14.37 6.38 -18.63
N PRO A 106 15.20 5.32 -18.58
CA PRO A 106 16.49 5.40 -17.93
C PRO A 106 17.27 6.49 -18.66
N GLN A 107 17.62 7.57 -17.96
CA GLN A 107 18.52 8.56 -18.51
C GLN A 107 19.88 7.86 -18.66
N GLU A 108 20.41 7.75 -19.88
CA GLU A 108 21.79 7.32 -20.08
C GLU A 108 22.69 8.28 -19.29
N SER A 109 23.40 7.74 -18.29
CA SER A 109 24.34 8.50 -17.49
C SER A 109 25.53 8.89 -18.37
N THR A 110 25.46 10.04 -19.03
CA THR A 110 26.61 10.70 -19.65
C THR A 110 27.52 11.38 -18.61
N ASP A 111 27.13 11.42 -17.34
CA ASP A 111 28.00 11.89 -16.25
C ASP A 111 28.91 10.77 -15.75
N ARG A 112 29.99 10.51 -16.50
CA ARG A 112 31.20 9.86 -15.97
C ARG A 112 32.37 10.83 -15.84
N THR A 113 32.18 12.11 -16.20
CA THR A 113 33.27 13.11 -16.35
C THR A 113 33.28 14.21 -15.30
N SER A 114 32.32 14.25 -14.36
CA SER A 114 32.14 15.41 -13.47
C SER A 114 32.49 15.14 -11.99
N ALA A 115 32.88 13.91 -11.63
CA ALA A 115 33.02 13.49 -10.23
C ALA A 115 34.42 13.65 -9.59
N VAL A 116 35.35 14.40 -10.21
CA VAL A 116 36.73 14.55 -9.67
C VAL A 116 37.07 15.99 -9.20
N ALA A 117 36.10 16.91 -9.15
CA ALA A 117 36.41 18.31 -8.82
C ALA A 117 35.44 18.93 -7.81
N ALA A 118 35.39 18.38 -6.58
CA ALA A 118 34.96 19.13 -5.39
C ALA A 118 35.25 18.32 -4.12
N SER A 119 36.52 18.15 -3.79
CA SER A 119 36.95 17.88 -2.41
C SER A 119 37.94 18.96 -2.03
N ASP A 120 37.48 20.01 -1.35
CA ASP A 120 38.29 20.74 -0.39
C ASP A 120 37.42 21.62 0.53
N GLY A 121 37.51 21.31 1.82
CA GLY A 121 37.46 22.28 2.92
C GLY A 121 36.12 22.87 3.35
N ALA A 122 35.52 22.33 4.41
CA ALA A 122 35.30 23.07 5.66
C ALA A 122 34.62 22.20 6.73
N ALA A 123 35.32 22.05 7.85
CA ALA A 123 34.92 21.35 9.05
C ALA A 123 34.01 22.21 9.97
N ALA A 124 33.55 21.57 11.05
CA ALA A 124 32.69 22.07 12.15
C ALA A 124 31.22 22.08 11.75
N TYR A 125 30.27 21.38 12.40
CA TYR A 125 29.99 21.05 13.80
C TYR A 125 29.23 19.70 13.75
N ALA A 126 29.25 18.72 14.65
CA ALA A 126 29.38 18.68 16.09
C ALA A 126 29.82 17.26 16.49
N ARG A 127 30.68 17.18 17.50
CA ARG A 127 31.07 15.94 18.19
C ARG A 127 30.79 16.20 19.66
N GLU A 128 30.04 15.32 20.31
CA GLU A 128 30.28 14.77 21.65
C GLU A 128 28.96 14.32 22.29
N SER A 129 28.77 13.00 22.41
CA SER A 129 28.46 12.26 23.65
C SER A 129 28.07 10.82 23.21
N THR A 130 28.93 9.78 23.22
CA THR A 130 29.64 9.14 24.36
C THR A 130 28.61 8.57 25.35
N ARG A 131 28.49 7.28 25.72
CA ARG A 131 29.19 5.96 25.64
C ARG A 131 28.05 4.91 25.84
N GLU A 132 28.16 3.59 25.80
CA GLU A 132 29.21 2.62 26.15
C GLU A 132 28.81 1.25 25.58
N SER A 133 29.82 0.43 25.32
CA SER A 133 29.77 -0.97 24.97
C SER A 133 29.42 -1.84 26.18
N THR A 134 28.70 -2.95 25.95
CA THR A 134 29.04 -4.23 26.57
C THR A 134 28.92 -5.31 25.52
N ALA A 135 30.07 -5.83 25.10
CA ALA A 135 30.17 -7.10 24.43
C ALA A 135 30.04 -8.21 25.49
N ASP A 136 29.26 -9.24 25.18
CA ASP A 136 29.70 -10.60 25.51
C ASP A 136 29.24 -11.56 24.41
N SER A 137 30.16 -12.47 24.11
CA SER A 137 30.22 -13.35 22.96
C SER A 137 29.67 -14.71 23.35
N THR A 138 28.85 -15.37 22.52
CA THR A 138 28.80 -16.85 22.43
C THR A 138 28.02 -17.31 21.17
N ARG A 139 28.75 -18.00 20.28
CA ARG A 139 28.34 -19.04 19.31
C ARG A 139 27.57 -18.64 18.03
N GLU A 140 28.41 -18.28 17.05
CA GLU A 140 28.47 -18.81 15.68
C GLU A 140 27.55 -20.00 15.30
N SER A 141 26.65 -19.72 14.36
CA SER A 141 26.21 -20.64 13.30
C SER A 141 25.81 -19.79 12.08
N PRO A 142 26.14 -20.17 10.84
CA PRO A 142 26.09 -19.27 9.71
C PRO A 142 24.64 -19.05 9.24
N GLN A 143 24.11 -17.84 9.41
CA GLN A 143 22.95 -17.39 8.65
C GLN A 143 23.42 -17.04 7.23
N PRO A 144 22.79 -17.57 6.17
CA PRO A 144 23.14 -17.17 4.81
C PRO A 144 22.70 -15.73 4.56
N ASP A 145 23.62 -14.98 3.97
CA ASP A 145 23.53 -13.57 3.59
C ASP A 145 22.16 -13.15 3.03
N ILE A 146 21.55 -12.16 3.69
CA ILE A 146 20.42 -11.38 3.15
C ILE A 146 20.96 -10.36 2.14
N ALA A 147 21.64 -10.84 1.11
CA ALA A 147 22.13 -10.04 -0.01
C ALA A 147 21.29 -10.33 -1.26
N GLY A 148 20.06 -9.78 -1.30
CA GLY A 148 19.29 -9.70 -2.54
C GLY A 148 17.79 -9.95 -2.42
N LEU A 149 17.03 -8.93 -2.00
CA LEU A 149 15.55 -8.89 -2.06
C LEU A 149 15.01 -8.77 -3.50
N ARG A 150 15.55 -9.53 -4.45
CA ARG A 150 14.98 -9.68 -5.79
C ARG A 150 14.39 -11.08 -5.88
N GLY A 151 13.09 -11.17 -6.15
CA GLY A 151 12.42 -12.46 -6.31
C GLY A 151 13.10 -13.29 -7.40
N ALA A 152 13.55 -14.49 -7.05
CA ALA A 152 14.12 -15.46 -7.97
C ALA A 152 13.06 -16.48 -8.39
N ARG A 153 13.26 -17.13 -9.54
CA ARG A 153 12.46 -18.32 -9.90
C ARG A 153 12.84 -19.49 -9.00
N LEU A 154 11.92 -20.41 -8.80
CA LEU A 154 12.20 -21.66 -8.09
C LEU A 154 13.14 -22.51 -8.94
N SER A 155 14.20 -23.04 -8.33
CA SER A 155 15.08 -23.99 -9.03
C SER A 155 14.32 -25.28 -9.33
N PRO A 156 14.49 -25.90 -10.51
CA PRO A 156 13.96 -27.23 -10.79
C PRO A 156 14.47 -28.31 -9.82
N ALA A 157 15.63 -28.10 -9.19
CA ALA A 157 16.18 -29.00 -8.18
C ALA A 157 15.84 -28.57 -6.74
N TRP A 158 14.94 -27.60 -6.56
CA TRP A 158 14.60 -27.10 -5.22
C TRP A 158 13.95 -28.19 -4.37
N GLN A 159 14.44 -28.30 -3.13
CA GLN A 159 13.91 -29.16 -2.09
C GLN A 159 13.82 -28.34 -0.80
N PRO A 160 12.78 -28.55 0.04
CA PRO A 160 12.74 -27.96 1.37
C PRO A 160 13.93 -28.48 2.19
N ASP A 161 14.56 -27.61 2.98
CA ASP A 161 15.61 -28.02 3.92
C ASP A 161 15.01 -28.87 5.07
N ALA A 162 15.87 -29.43 5.92
CA ALA A 162 15.44 -30.28 7.04
C ALA A 162 14.43 -29.59 7.99
N THR A 163 14.54 -28.27 8.15
CA THR A 163 13.63 -27.48 8.99
C THR A 163 12.25 -27.35 8.35
N LEU A 164 12.20 -27.09 7.05
CA LEU A 164 10.97 -26.97 6.27
C LEU A 164 10.30 -28.32 6.04
N GLN A 165 11.07 -29.40 5.95
CA GLN A 165 10.57 -30.78 5.93
C GLN A 165 9.95 -31.14 7.27
N ALA A 166 10.66 -30.89 8.38
CA ALA A 166 10.12 -31.10 9.73
C ALA A 166 8.83 -30.31 9.95
N PHE A 167 8.74 -29.07 9.46
CA PHE A 167 7.51 -28.28 9.51
C PHE A 167 6.35 -28.96 8.78
N ALA A 168 6.55 -29.48 7.57
CA ALA A 168 5.50 -30.21 6.86
C ALA A 168 5.08 -31.48 7.61
N SER A 169 6.03 -32.23 8.16
CA SER A 169 5.76 -33.41 8.99
C SER A 169 4.97 -33.07 10.25
N THR A 170 5.26 -31.93 10.92
CA THR A 170 4.49 -31.50 12.10
C THR A 170 3.01 -31.23 11.79
N LEU A 171 2.69 -30.94 10.54
CA LEU A 171 1.33 -30.71 10.08
C LEU A 171 0.64 -32.00 9.58
N GLY A 172 1.29 -33.16 9.72
CA GLY A 172 0.76 -34.45 9.25
C GLY A 172 0.82 -34.62 7.73
N LEU A 173 1.64 -33.83 7.04
CA LEU A 173 1.81 -33.91 5.59
C LEU A 173 3.06 -34.70 5.23
N ASP A 174 3.02 -35.40 4.08
CA ASP A 174 4.21 -35.98 3.47
C ASP A 174 5.09 -34.87 2.86
N PRO A 175 6.30 -34.60 3.39
CA PRO A 175 7.14 -33.50 2.93
C PRO A 175 7.56 -33.64 1.47
N GLN A 176 7.81 -34.88 1.00
CA GLN A 176 8.30 -35.13 -0.35
C GLN A 176 7.18 -34.96 -1.38
N GLY A 177 6.04 -35.63 -1.19
CA GLY A 177 4.90 -35.49 -2.08
C GLY A 177 4.35 -34.06 -2.16
N VAL A 178 4.37 -33.29 -1.05
CA VAL A 178 3.99 -31.87 -1.08
C VAL A 178 5.05 -31.03 -1.81
N ALA A 179 6.33 -31.38 -1.72
CA ALA A 179 7.43 -30.64 -2.36
C ALA A 179 7.39 -30.77 -3.87
N GLU A 180 7.05 -31.96 -4.38
CA GLU A 180 6.84 -32.20 -5.80
C GLU A 180 5.70 -31.34 -6.36
N ARG A 181 4.52 -31.39 -5.72
CA ARG A 181 3.35 -30.58 -6.13
C ARG A 181 3.64 -29.07 -6.09
N PHE A 182 4.35 -28.63 -5.06
CA PHE A 182 4.77 -27.24 -4.90
C PHE A 182 5.71 -26.82 -6.04
N ARG A 183 6.72 -27.64 -6.35
CA ARG A 183 7.68 -27.37 -7.42
C ARG A 183 7.00 -27.29 -8.78
N ASP A 184 6.18 -28.28 -9.12
CA ASP A 184 5.52 -28.35 -10.43
C ASP A 184 4.61 -27.14 -10.66
N TYR A 185 3.84 -26.73 -9.64
CA TYR A 185 3.03 -25.51 -9.70
C TYR A 185 3.88 -24.27 -9.96
N TRP A 186 4.95 -24.06 -9.19
CA TRP A 186 5.75 -22.83 -9.30
C TRP A 186 6.64 -22.78 -10.55
N LEU A 187 7.06 -23.92 -11.09
CA LEU A 187 7.72 -24.01 -12.40
C LEU A 187 6.77 -23.66 -13.55
N ALA A 188 5.50 -24.05 -13.44
CA ALA A 188 4.48 -23.77 -14.43
C ALA A 188 4.02 -22.30 -14.46
N VAL A 189 4.27 -21.50 -13.41
CA VAL A 189 3.83 -20.09 -13.33
C VAL A 189 4.78 -19.15 -14.10
N PRO A 190 4.36 -18.58 -15.26
CA PRO A 190 5.23 -17.73 -16.06
C PRO A 190 5.30 -16.30 -15.53
N GLY A 191 6.28 -15.54 -16.04
CA GLY A 191 6.43 -14.11 -15.78
C GLY A 191 6.75 -13.75 -14.33
N ALA A 192 6.43 -12.52 -13.93
CA ALA A 192 6.80 -11.96 -12.62
C ALA A 192 6.14 -12.67 -11.42
N ARG A 193 5.02 -13.36 -11.63
CA ARG A 193 4.27 -14.05 -10.57
C ARG A 193 4.99 -15.29 -10.06
N GLY A 194 5.78 -15.96 -10.90
CA GLY A 194 6.57 -17.15 -10.56
C GLY A 194 7.90 -16.85 -9.85
N ARG A 195 8.13 -15.59 -9.46
CA ARG A 195 9.32 -15.17 -8.71
C ARG A 195 8.96 -14.90 -7.25
N LYS A 196 9.76 -15.41 -6.32
CA LYS A 196 9.60 -15.18 -4.87
C LYS A 196 10.94 -14.82 -4.24
N ALA A 197 10.91 -13.93 -3.27
CA ALA A 197 12.08 -13.52 -2.51
C ALA A 197 12.43 -14.53 -1.41
N ASP A 198 11.41 -15.20 -0.86
CA ASP A 198 11.55 -16.23 0.17
C ASP A 198 10.69 -17.45 -0.20
N TRP A 199 11.37 -18.51 -0.64
CA TRP A 199 10.72 -19.78 -0.98
C TRP A 199 10.32 -20.58 0.27
N GLY A 200 11.03 -20.44 1.40
CA GLY A 200 10.70 -21.12 2.66
C GLY A 200 9.44 -20.57 3.33
N ALA A 201 9.21 -19.26 3.30
CA ALA A 201 7.95 -18.67 3.73
C ALA A 201 6.78 -19.08 2.81
N THR A 202 7.02 -19.13 1.50
CA THR A 202 6.02 -19.57 0.52
C THR A 202 5.63 -21.04 0.75
N TRP A 203 6.61 -21.90 1.04
CA TRP A 203 6.43 -23.30 1.40
C TRP A 203 5.60 -23.48 2.69
N ARG A 204 5.94 -22.78 3.78
CA ARG A 204 5.18 -22.88 5.05
C ARG A 204 3.71 -22.49 4.88
N ASN A 205 3.44 -21.46 4.07
CA ASN A 205 2.06 -21.07 3.75
C ASN A 205 1.33 -22.11 2.90
N TRP A 206 2.03 -22.80 2.00
CA TRP A 206 1.49 -23.91 1.22
C TRP A 206 1.11 -25.09 2.12
N CYS A 207 2.00 -25.51 3.03
CA CYS A 207 1.73 -26.60 3.97
C CYS A 207 0.53 -26.32 4.88
N ARG A 208 0.40 -25.10 5.43
CA ARG A 208 -0.78 -24.73 6.24
C ARG A 208 -2.11 -24.84 5.47
N ARG A 209 -2.08 -24.59 4.16
CA ARG A 209 -3.27 -24.70 3.30
C ARG A 209 -3.60 -26.16 2.96
N GLU A 210 -2.58 -26.98 2.68
CA GLU A 210 -2.76 -28.42 2.45
C GLU A 210 -3.33 -29.13 3.68
N GLN A 211 -2.88 -28.76 4.88
CA GLN A 211 -3.38 -29.32 6.14
C GLN A 211 -4.86 -28.99 6.39
N ALA A 212 -5.30 -27.77 6.01
CA ALA A 212 -6.68 -27.32 6.22
C ALA A 212 -7.74 -28.06 5.35
N GLY A 213 -7.30 -29.00 4.51
CA GLY A 213 -8.18 -29.90 3.76
C GLY A 213 -8.49 -29.42 2.34
N GLY A 214 -7.77 -30.01 1.37
CA GLY A 214 -8.25 -30.24 0.01
C GLY A 214 -7.76 -29.28 -1.07
N GLY A 215 -6.94 -29.82 -1.98
CA GLY A 215 -6.53 -29.15 -3.21
C GLY A 215 -7.67 -28.50 -3.99
N LEU A 216 -7.37 -27.33 -4.57
CA LEU A 216 -8.12 -26.57 -5.57
C LEU A 216 -9.61 -26.22 -5.33
N ARG A 217 -10.27 -26.63 -4.24
CA ARG A 217 -11.68 -26.30 -4.02
C ARG A 217 -11.99 -25.98 -2.56
N SER A 218 -12.21 -24.68 -2.33
CA SER A 218 -12.79 -24.05 -1.13
C SER A 218 -11.81 -23.41 -0.12
N ALA A 219 -11.24 -22.27 -0.51
CA ALA A 219 -11.00 -21.17 0.43
C ALA A 219 -11.11 -19.85 -0.32
N ARG A 220 -11.95 -18.95 0.18
CA ARG A 220 -12.28 -17.64 -0.39
C ARG A 220 -10.98 -16.80 -0.52
N PRO A 221 -10.60 -16.34 -1.73
CA PRO A 221 -9.33 -15.62 -1.92
C PRO A 221 -9.44 -14.18 -1.42
N SER A 222 -8.52 -13.80 -0.54
CA SER A 222 -8.31 -12.42 -0.10
C SER A 222 -7.46 -11.63 -1.10
N HIS A 223 -7.91 -11.52 -2.36
CA HIS A 223 -7.44 -10.45 -3.25
C HIS A 223 -8.38 -10.23 -4.47
N PRO A 224 -8.94 -9.03 -4.69
CA PRO A 224 -9.96 -8.78 -5.74
C PRO A 224 -9.52 -9.01 -7.19
N LEU A 225 -8.21 -9.07 -7.46
CA LEU A 225 -7.66 -9.11 -8.83
C LEU A 225 -7.42 -10.55 -9.37
N GLU A 226 -7.47 -11.56 -8.52
CA GLU A 226 -7.36 -12.98 -8.94
C GLU A 226 -8.72 -13.61 -9.29
N GLU A 227 -9.81 -13.02 -8.79
CA GLU A 227 -11.18 -13.46 -9.07
C GLU A 227 -11.55 -13.25 -10.55
N GLN A 228 -11.06 -12.17 -11.18
CA GLN A 228 -11.26 -11.91 -12.61
C GLN A 228 -10.49 -12.90 -13.51
N ALA A 229 -9.30 -13.32 -13.08
CA ALA A 229 -8.49 -14.30 -13.81
C ALA A 229 -9.07 -15.72 -13.72
N MET A 230 -9.63 -16.11 -12.57
CA MET A 230 -10.31 -17.39 -12.41
C MET A 230 -11.69 -17.44 -13.09
N ARG A 231 -12.39 -16.31 -13.24
CA ARG A 231 -13.64 -16.24 -14.03
C ARG A 231 -13.39 -16.44 -15.53
N LEU A 232 -12.26 -15.99 -16.07
CA LEU A 232 -11.91 -16.18 -17.48
C LEU A 232 -11.58 -17.64 -17.83
N LEU A 233 -11.00 -18.39 -16.89
CA LEU A 233 -10.72 -19.82 -17.07
C LEU A 233 -11.98 -20.71 -16.97
N ARG A 234 -13.05 -20.25 -16.31
CA ARG A 234 -14.33 -20.99 -16.26
C ARG A 234 -15.16 -20.88 -17.54
N ARG A 235 -14.94 -19.88 -18.39
CA ARG A 235 -15.72 -19.65 -19.62
C ARG A 235 -15.17 -20.41 -20.85
N GLY A 236 -13.98 -21.01 -20.74
CA GLY A 236 -13.32 -21.75 -21.83
C GLY A 236 -13.43 -23.27 -21.76
N ALA A 237 -14.07 -23.84 -20.73
CA ALA A 237 -14.16 -25.29 -20.49
C ALA A 237 -15.59 -25.85 -20.64
N GLY A 238 -16.43 -25.21 -21.46
CA GLY A 238 -17.83 -25.57 -21.70
C GLY A 238 -18.23 -25.61 -23.17
N ALA A 239 -17.29 -25.91 -24.06
CA ALA A 239 -17.57 -26.25 -25.45
C ALA A 239 -16.70 -27.43 -25.84
N GLY A 240 -17.31 -28.61 -25.83
CA GLY A 240 -16.69 -29.91 -26.07
C GLY A 240 -17.69 -30.98 -25.69
#